data_AF-A0A621B4Z4-F1
#
_entry.id   AF-A0A621B4Z4-F1
#
_cell.length_a   1.000
_cell.length_b   1.000
_cell.length_c   1.000
_cell.angle_alpha   90.00
_cell.angle_beta   90.00
_cell.angle_gamma   90.00
#
_symmetry.space_group_name_H-M   'P 1'
#
loop_
_entity.id
_entity.type
_entity.pdbx_description
1 polymer ?
#
loop_
_entity_poly.entity_id
_entity_poly.type
_entity_poly.pdbx_seq_one_letter_code
_entity_poly.pdbx_strand_id
1 'polypeptide(L)' 'MVADSQPGHIDQIKQTNAGAVYRLIDQLGPVSRIDLSRLAQLAPASITKIVREMLEAHLV' A
#
# COMPACT_ATOMS: atom_id res chain seq x y z
N MET A 1 -19.27 -18.48 -8.17
CA MET A 1 -18.39 -19.00 -7.10
C MET A 1 -17.79 -17.81 -6.39
N VAL A 2 -18.33 -17.44 -5.22
CA VAL A 2 -17.78 -16.38 -4.39
C VAL A 2 -16.50 -16.94 -3.78
N ALA A 3 -15.36 -16.37 -4.13
CA ALA A 3 -14.08 -16.78 -3.54
C ALA A 3 -14.11 -16.39 -2.07
N ASP A 4 -14.35 -17.37 -1.20
CA ASP A 4 -14.10 -17.31 0.23
C ASP A 4 -12.64 -16.89 0.42
N SER A 5 -12.41 -15.59 0.57
CA SER A 5 -11.08 -15.03 0.74
C SER A 5 -10.68 -15.35 2.16
N GLN A 6 -10.03 -16.50 2.36
CA GLN A 6 -9.54 -16.93 3.66
C GLN A 6 -8.82 -15.77 4.36
N PRO A 7 -9.08 -15.48 5.64
CA PRO A 7 -8.56 -14.30 6.33
C PRO A 7 -7.05 -14.07 6.14
N GLY A 8 -6.25 -15.14 6.17
CA GLY A 8 -4.80 -15.06 5.95
C GLY A 8 -4.39 -14.54 4.56
N HIS A 9 -5.19 -14.80 3.53
CA HIS A 9 -4.91 -14.32 2.18
C HIS A 9 -5.07 -12.80 2.08
N ILE A 10 -6.09 -12.24 2.75
CA ILE A 10 -6.32 -10.79 2.76
C ILE A 10 -5.18 -10.07 3.46
N ASP A 11 -4.70 -10.59 4.58
CA ASP A 11 -3.61 -9.95 5.33
C ASP A 11 -2.28 -10.05 4.60
N GLN A 12 -2.01 -11.15 3.89
CA GLN A 12 -0.86 -11.27 3.01
C GLN A 12 -0.89 -10.25 1.85
N ILE A 13 -2.06 -10.02 1.25
CA ILE A 13 -2.23 -9.00 0.20
C ILE A 13 -1.94 -7.60 0.76
N LYS A 14 -2.46 -7.26 1.94
CA LYS A 14 -2.21 -5.96 2.59
C LYS A 14 -0.72 -5.76 2.85
N GLN A 15 -0.04 -6.77 3.42
CA GLN A 15 1.39 -6.70 3.69
C GLN A 15 2.21 -6.50 2.41
N THR A 16 1.85 -7.22 1.34
CA THR A 16 2.50 -7.09 0.03
C THR A 16 2.34 -5.68 -0.53
N ASN A 17 1.12 -5.13 -0.47
CA ASN A 17 0.82 -3.79 -0.95
C ASN A 17 1.53 -2.71 -0.13
N ALA A 18 1.55 -2.83 1.20
CA ALA A 18 2.28 -1.92 2.07
C ALA A 18 3.78 -1.96 1.77
N GLY A 19 4.38 -3.15 1.63
CA GLY A 19 5.79 -3.28 1.26
C GLY A 19 6.11 -2.67 -0.12
N ALA A 20 5.23 -2.81 -1.10
CA ALA A 20 5.40 -2.19 -2.40
C ALA A 20 5.37 -0.66 -2.33
N VAL A 21 4.41 -0.08 -1.61
CA VAL A 21 4.30 1.38 -1.41
C VAL A 21 5.53 1.92 -0.68
N TYR A 22 5.98 1.25 0.38
CA TYR A 22 7.17 1.64 1.14
C TYR A 22 8.42 1.71 0.26
N ARG A 23 8.66 0.66 -0.54
CA ARG A 23 9.81 0.62 -1.45
C ARG A 23 9.77 1.73 -2.50
N LEU A 24 8.59 2.08 -3.01
CA LEU A 24 8.45 3.17 -3.97
C LEU A 24 8.75 4.53 -3.33
N ILE A 25 8.36 4.74 -2.06
CA ILE A 25 8.72 5.96 -1.32
C ILE A 25 10.24 6.04 -1.11
N ASP A 26 10.86 4.95 -0.66
CA ASP A 26 12.31 4.86 -0.41
C ASP A 26 13.14 5.10 -1.69
N GLN A 27 12.71 4.53 -2.82
CA GLN A 27 13.45 4.62 -4.09
C GLN A 27 13.21 5.91 -4.87
N LEU A 28 12.02 6.51 -4.76
CA LEU A 28 11.57 7.60 -5.62
C LEU A 28 11.26 8.90 -4.84
N GLY A 29 11.56 8.93 -3.54
CA GLY A 29 11.27 10.10 -2.71
C GLY A 29 11.99 11.37 -3.20
N PRO A 30 11.35 12.56 -3.13
CA PRO A 30 9.95 12.84 -2.80
C PRO A 30 8.95 12.49 -3.93
N VAL A 31 7.89 11.75 -3.60
CA VAL A 31 6.86 11.26 -4.54
C VAL A 31 5.44 11.58 -4.05
N SER A 32 4.52 11.93 -4.96
CA SER A 32 3.14 12.25 -4.61
C SER A 32 2.30 11.00 -4.36
N ARG A 33 1.24 11.09 -3.54
CA ARG A 33 0.29 9.99 -3.33
C ARG A 33 -0.42 9.54 -4.61
N ILE A 34 -0.60 10.45 -5.57
CA ILE A 34 -1.21 10.14 -6.87
C ILE A 34 -0.24 9.31 -7.72
N ASP A 35 1.03 9.68 -7.74
CA ASP A 35 2.05 8.92 -8.47
C ASP A 35 2.29 7.56 -7.82
N LEU A 36 2.27 7.46 -6.48
CA LEU A 36 2.29 6.18 -5.78
C LEU A 36 1.12 5.26 -6.19
N SER A 37 -0.09 5.80 -6.36
CA SER A 37 -1.25 5.02 -6.83
C SER A 37 -1.01 4.46 -8.23
N ARG A 38 -0.46 5.27 -9.14
CA ARG A 38 -0.13 4.82 -10.50
C ARG A 38 1.03 3.83 -10.49
N LEU A 39 2.09 4.05 -9.71
CA LEU A 39 3.28 3.19 -9.70
C LEU A 39 2.99 1.84 -9.03
N ALA A 40 2.27 1.84 -7.91
CA ALA A 40 1.90 0.62 -7.19
C ALA A 40 0.69 -0.12 -7.82
N GLN A 41 0.01 0.50 -8.80
CA GLN A 41 -1.23 -0.01 -9.39
C GLN A 41 -2.32 -0.30 -8.32
N LEU A 42 -2.37 0.54 -7.28
CA LEU A 42 -3.35 0.45 -6.20
C LEU A 42 -4.33 1.61 -6.31
N ALA A 43 -5.58 1.36 -5.93
CA ALA A 43 -6.58 2.42 -5.88
C ALA A 43 -6.15 3.58 -4.95
N PRO A 44 -6.52 4.84 -5.25
CA PRO A 44 -6.14 5.99 -4.42
C PRO A 44 -6.56 5.88 -2.95
N ALA A 45 -7.71 5.27 -2.67
CA ALA A 45 -8.18 5.02 -1.31
C ALA A 45 -7.26 4.04 -0.56
N SER A 46 -6.79 2.98 -1.23
CA SER A 46 -5.84 2.01 -0.65
C SER A 46 -4.50 2.70 -0.32
N ILE A 47 -3.98 3.54 -1.21
CA ILE A 47 -2.78 4.34 -0.94
C ILE A 47 -2.99 5.26 0.26
N THR A 48 -4.14 5.94 0.34
CA THR A 48 -4.44 6.84 1.47
C THR A 48 -4.42 6.09 2.80
N LYS A 49 -4.98 4.87 2.83
CA LYS A 49 -4.96 4.02 4.02
C LYS A 49 -3.55 3.57 4.39
N ILE A 50 -2.81 3.01 3.45
CA ILE A 50 -1.44 2.51 3.67
C ILE A 50 -0.52 3.64 4.15
N VAL A 51 -0.51 4.79 3.46
CA VAL A 51 0.37 5.91 3.81
C VAL A 51 -0.02 6.50 5.17
N ARG A 52 -1.30 6.55 5.52
CA ARG A 52 -1.72 6.98 6.87
C ARG A 52 -1.16 6.03 7.94
N GLU A 53 -1.31 4.72 7.77
CA GLU A 53 -0.81 3.72 8.71
C GLU A 53 0.73 3.80 8.86
N MET A 54 1.46 4.05 7.76
CA MET A 54 2.91 4.25 7.80
C MET A 54 3.33 5.53 8.53
N LEU A 55 2.61 6.64 8.34
CA LEU A 55 2.85 7.89 9.05
C LEU A 55 2.57 7.73 10.55
N GLU A 56 1.48 7.06 10.92
CA GLU A 56 1.15 6.76 12.33
C GLU A 56 2.22 5.85 12.97
N ALA A 57 2.77 4.91 12.21
CA ALA A 57 3.87 4.04 12.62
C ALA A 57 5.27 4.70 12.51
N HIS A 58 5.37 5.95 12.06
CA HIS A 58 6.64 6.68 11.88
C HIS A 58 7.63 5.97 10.94
N LEU A 59 7.12 5.27 9.93
CA LEU A 59 7.94 4.55 8.95
C LEU A 59 8.37 5.45 7.77
N VAL A 60 7.60 6.50 7.49
CA VAL A 60 7.82 7.49 6.43
C VAL A 60 7.46 8.89 6.90
#